data_AF-A0A7I0JCI6-F1
#
_entry.id   AF-A0A7I0JCI6-F1
#
_cell.length_a   1.000
_cell.length_b   1.000
_cell.length_c   1.000
_cell.angle_alpha   90.00
_cell.angle_beta   90.00
_cell.angle_gamma   90.00
#
_symmetry.space_group_name_H-M   'P 1'
#
loop_
_entity.id
_entity.type
_entity.pdbx_description
1 polymer ?
#
loop_
_entity_poly.entity_id
_entity_poly.type
_entity_poly.pdbx_seq_one_letter_code
_entity_poly.pdbx_strand_id
1 'polypeptide(L)'
;DLHNRSLDGAVWDMATTMSKLLSLGMKFEDVVAASTTAPRRAIRLPTEKLLEKGKPAEFTLFDIVDADLTVRDSQDALGTLHRLFEPRHAILGAQAVAAHRHVPAEGEGGTHACPHCGWKS
;
A
#
# COMPACT_ATOMS: atom_id res chain seq x y z
N ASP A 1 -5.55 19.03 3.18
CA ASP A 1 -5.29 17.62 3.51
C ASP A 1 -3.82 17.32 3.27
N LEU A 2 -3.16 16.58 4.17
CA LEU A 2 -1.77 16.12 4.03
C LEU A 2 -1.63 15.04 2.95
N HIS A 3 -2.64 14.19 2.78
CA HIS A 3 -2.60 13.02 1.91
C HIS A 3 -2.72 13.34 0.42
N ASN A 4 -3.44 14.42 0.07
CA ASN A 4 -3.59 14.87 -1.32
C ASN A 4 -2.24 15.14 -2.02
N ARG A 5 -1.17 15.34 -1.26
CA ARG A 5 0.16 15.66 -1.81
C ARG A 5 1.05 14.43 -2.00
N SER A 6 0.58 13.26 -1.59
CA SER A 6 1.33 12.00 -1.66
C SER A 6 0.69 10.99 -2.60
N LEU A 7 -0.65 11.01 -2.72
CA LEU A 7 -1.44 10.05 -3.52
C LEU A 7 -0.99 9.96 -4.98
N ASP A 8 -0.68 11.07 -5.63
CA ASP A 8 -0.19 11.05 -7.03
C ASP A 8 1.34 11.20 -7.13
N GLY A 9 2.01 11.30 -5.97
CA GLY A 9 3.46 11.49 -5.85
C GLY A 9 4.20 10.20 -5.46
N ALA A 10 4.87 10.22 -4.31
CA ALA A 10 5.70 9.10 -3.86
C ALA A 10 4.89 7.92 -3.26
N VAL A 11 3.61 8.09 -2.92
CA VAL A 11 2.82 7.07 -2.20
C VAL A 11 1.44 6.97 -2.81
N TRP A 12 1.27 6.04 -3.76
CA TRP A 12 0.00 5.87 -4.47
C TRP A 12 -1.07 5.19 -3.63
N ASP A 13 -0.70 4.08 -3.00
CA ASP A 13 -1.56 3.31 -2.12
C ASP A 13 -0.72 2.39 -1.23
N MET A 14 -1.40 1.66 -0.35
CA MET A 14 -0.74 0.68 0.52
C MET A 14 -0.12 -0.47 -0.27
N ALA A 15 -0.75 -0.95 -1.33
CA ALA A 15 -0.27 -2.10 -2.10
C ALA A 15 1.05 -1.79 -2.84
N THR A 16 1.18 -0.61 -3.41
CA THR A 16 2.40 -0.09 -4.04
C THR A 16 3.49 0.11 -2.99
N THR A 17 3.12 0.58 -1.79
CA THR A 17 4.06 0.70 -0.65
C THR A 17 4.58 -0.67 -0.20
N MET A 18 3.70 -1.66 -0.06
CA MET A 18 4.08 -3.06 0.22
C MET A 18 5.01 -3.62 -0.85
N SER A 19 4.73 -3.31 -2.11
CA SER A 19 5.54 -3.77 -3.26
C SER A 19 6.95 -3.16 -3.25
N LYS A 20 7.10 -1.90 -2.84
CA LYS A 20 8.42 -1.27 -2.63
C LYS A 20 9.24 -1.97 -1.55
N LEU A 21 8.61 -2.33 -0.42
CA LEU A 21 9.32 -3.06 0.64
C LEU A 21 9.75 -4.45 0.18
N LEU A 22 8.88 -5.13 -0.58
CA LEU A 22 9.21 -6.41 -1.20
C LEU A 22 10.38 -6.29 -2.18
N SER A 23 10.43 -5.23 -3.01
CA SER A 23 11.54 -5.01 -3.96
C SER A 23 12.86 -4.67 -3.26
N LEU A 24 12.81 -4.07 -2.07
CA LEU A 24 13.98 -3.79 -1.22
C LEU A 24 14.47 -5.02 -0.44
N GLY A 25 13.84 -6.19 -0.61
CA GLY A 25 14.30 -7.45 -0.04
C GLY A 25 13.60 -7.88 1.26
N MET A 26 12.57 -7.16 1.70
CA MET A 26 11.72 -7.62 2.81
C MET A 26 10.98 -8.90 2.38
N LYS A 27 10.95 -9.91 3.24
CA LYS A 27 10.25 -11.17 2.91
C LYS A 27 8.75 -10.91 2.77
N PHE A 28 8.11 -11.68 1.91
CA PHE A 28 6.67 -11.56 1.64
C PHE A 28 5.84 -11.61 2.93
N GLU A 29 6.10 -12.58 3.80
CA GLU A 29 5.40 -12.76 5.07
C GLU A 29 5.62 -11.58 6.01
N ASP A 30 6.82 -11.00 6.01
CA ASP A 30 7.15 -9.83 6.83
C ASP A 30 6.41 -8.59 6.32
N VAL A 31 6.29 -8.41 4.99
CA VAL A 31 5.50 -7.32 4.39
C VAL A 31 4.01 -7.46 4.76
N VAL A 32 3.46 -8.67 4.69
CA VAL A 32 2.09 -8.94 5.13
C VAL A 32 1.93 -8.67 6.62
N ALA A 33 2.86 -9.11 7.46
CA ALA A 33 2.81 -8.85 8.90
C ALA A 33 2.89 -7.35 9.23
N ALA A 34 3.74 -6.61 8.53
CA ALA A 34 3.92 -5.17 8.65
C ALA A 34 2.68 -4.36 8.23
N SER A 35 1.83 -4.92 7.37
CA SER A 35 0.58 -4.30 6.89
C SER A 35 -0.68 -4.81 7.58
N THR A 36 -0.58 -5.80 8.48
CA THR A 36 -1.73 -6.44 9.14
C THR A 36 -1.60 -6.48 10.66
N THR A 37 -0.79 -7.40 11.19
CA THR A 37 -0.73 -7.67 12.64
C THR A 37 0.15 -6.67 13.39
N ALA A 38 1.22 -6.17 12.77
CA ALA A 38 2.07 -5.14 13.38
C ALA A 38 1.29 -3.83 13.68
N PRO A 39 0.56 -3.23 12.74
CA PRO A 39 -0.24 -2.05 13.03
C PRO A 39 -1.35 -2.35 14.04
N ARG A 40 -2.04 -3.51 13.95
CA ARG A 40 -3.03 -3.92 14.96
C ARG A 40 -2.45 -3.93 16.37
N ARG A 41 -1.27 -4.52 16.57
CA ARG A 41 -0.58 -4.51 17.88
C ARG A 41 -0.26 -3.08 18.33
N ALA A 42 0.23 -2.23 17.44
CA ALA A 42 0.57 -0.84 17.76
C ALA A 42 -0.64 -0.05 18.29
N ILE A 43 -1.83 -0.31 17.75
CA ILE A 43 -3.09 0.30 18.20
C ILE A 43 -3.88 -0.56 19.20
N ARG A 44 -3.23 -1.57 19.81
CA ARG A 44 -3.79 -2.45 20.86
C ARG A 44 -5.04 -3.23 20.44
N LEU A 45 -5.15 -3.57 19.16
CA LEU A 45 -6.17 -4.50 18.67
C LEU A 45 -5.69 -5.95 18.80
N PRO A 46 -6.59 -6.92 19.08
CA PRO A 46 -6.25 -8.34 19.14
C PRO A 46 -5.66 -8.84 17.82
N THR A 47 -4.69 -9.75 17.91
CA THR A 47 -4.03 -10.38 16.74
C THR A 47 -4.16 -11.89 16.69
N GLU A 48 -4.74 -12.49 17.71
CA GLU A 48 -4.94 -13.92 17.85
C GLU A 48 -6.29 -14.32 17.26
N LYS A 49 -6.37 -15.54 16.73
CA LYS A 49 -7.64 -16.16 16.32
C LYS A 49 -8.45 -15.33 15.31
N LEU A 50 -7.77 -14.54 14.47
CA LEU A 50 -8.42 -13.70 13.44
C LEU A 50 -9.23 -14.51 12.42
N LEU A 51 -8.86 -15.78 12.22
CA LEU A 51 -9.51 -16.71 11.30
C LEU A 51 -10.39 -17.75 12.02
N GLU A 52 -10.71 -17.56 13.30
CA GLU A 52 -11.53 -18.49 14.07
C GLU A 52 -12.97 -18.51 13.57
N LYS A 53 -13.56 -19.72 13.47
CA LYS A 53 -14.96 -19.88 13.06
C LYS A 53 -15.87 -19.09 13.99
N GLY A 54 -16.83 -18.38 13.40
CA GLY A 54 -17.78 -17.53 14.13
C GLY A 54 -17.32 -16.08 14.31
N LYS A 55 -16.08 -15.73 13.92
CA LYS A 55 -15.66 -14.32 13.81
C LYS A 55 -16.18 -13.70 12.51
N PRO A 56 -16.47 -12.38 12.50
CA PRO A 56 -16.73 -11.65 11.26
C PRO A 56 -15.56 -11.81 10.29
N ALA A 57 -15.87 -11.98 8.99
CA ALA A 57 -14.85 -12.06 7.96
C ALA A 57 -14.22 -10.68 7.73
N GLU A 58 -12.90 -10.59 7.88
CA GLU A 58 -12.13 -9.37 7.63
C GLU A 58 -10.88 -9.77 6.85
N PHE A 59 -10.97 -9.76 5.52
CA PHE A 59 -9.89 -10.25 4.65
C PHE A 59 -9.60 -9.27 3.52
N THR A 60 -8.36 -9.28 3.06
CA THR A 60 -7.97 -8.67 1.79
C THR A 60 -7.53 -9.80 0.87
N LEU A 61 -8.23 -9.95 -0.26
CA LEU A 61 -7.82 -10.84 -1.34
C LEU A 61 -6.94 -10.03 -2.30
N PHE A 62 -5.75 -10.54 -2.60
CA PHE A 62 -4.80 -9.93 -3.52
C PHE A 62 -4.00 -10.99 -4.25
N ASP A 63 -3.49 -10.65 -5.43
CA ASP A 63 -2.50 -11.43 -6.17
C ASP A 63 -1.10 -10.86 -5.96
N ILE A 64 -0.07 -11.69 -6.20
CA ILE A 64 1.28 -11.21 -6.49
C ILE A 64 1.50 -11.39 -7.98
N VAL A 65 1.64 -10.28 -8.70
CA VAL A 65 1.77 -10.26 -10.16
C VAL A 65 3.15 -9.76 -10.57
N ASP A 66 3.70 -10.33 -11.65
CA ASP A 66 4.89 -9.78 -12.29
C ASP A 66 4.56 -8.44 -12.94
N ALA A 67 5.51 -7.51 -12.89
CA ALA A 67 5.37 -6.17 -13.43
C ALA A 67 6.71 -5.58 -13.88
N ASP A 68 6.66 -4.44 -14.56
CA ASP A 68 7.81 -3.57 -14.79
C ASP A 68 7.36 -2.13 -14.55
N LEU A 69 7.21 -1.78 -13.26
CA LEU A 69 6.64 -0.51 -12.85
C LEU A 69 7.71 0.38 -12.21
N THR A 70 8.05 1.49 -12.87
CA THR A 70 8.90 2.52 -12.26
C THR A 70 8.12 3.32 -11.23
N VAL A 71 8.64 3.38 -10.02
CA VAL A 71 8.11 4.17 -8.91
C VAL A 71 9.19 5.08 -8.36
N ARG A 72 8.77 6.07 -7.59
CA ARG A 72 9.64 7.04 -6.94
C ARG A 72 9.42 7.05 -5.44
N ASP A 73 10.47 7.23 -4.65
CA ASP A 73 10.38 7.39 -3.21
C ASP A 73 10.22 8.86 -2.78
N SER A 74 10.22 9.12 -1.47
CA SER A 74 10.08 10.47 -0.93
C SER A 74 11.32 11.37 -1.11
N GLN A 75 12.43 10.81 -1.58
CA GLN A 75 13.67 11.51 -1.91
C GLN A 75 13.89 11.61 -3.42
N ASP A 76 12.83 11.39 -4.20
CA ASP A 76 12.84 11.35 -5.66
C ASP A 76 13.71 10.25 -6.29
N ALA A 77 14.18 9.27 -5.50
CA ALA A 77 14.92 8.14 -6.03
C ALA A 77 13.97 7.22 -6.80
N LEU A 78 14.38 6.85 -8.02
CA LEU A 78 13.63 5.93 -8.87
C LEU A 78 13.98 4.48 -8.53
N GLY A 79 12.99 3.62 -8.58
CA GLY A 79 13.14 2.18 -8.48
C GLY A 79 12.15 1.45 -9.37
N THR A 80 12.50 0.26 -9.82
CA THR A 80 11.62 -0.58 -10.63
C THR A 80 11.06 -1.71 -9.78
N LEU A 81 9.73 -1.83 -9.76
CA LEU A 81 9.03 -2.92 -9.11
C LEU A 81 8.77 -4.03 -10.12
N HIS A 82 9.39 -5.18 -9.87
CA HIS A 82 9.22 -6.38 -10.70
C HIS A 82 8.09 -7.30 -10.25
N ARG A 83 7.60 -7.11 -9.01
CA ARG A 83 6.44 -7.81 -8.46
C ARG A 83 5.57 -6.83 -7.70
N LEU A 84 4.26 -6.95 -7.86
CA LEU A 84 3.27 -6.08 -7.24
C LEU A 84 2.26 -6.88 -6.42
N PHE A 85 1.92 -6.36 -5.25
CA PHE A 85 0.67 -6.70 -4.58
C PHE A 85 -0.47 -6.06 -5.36
N GLU A 86 -1.40 -6.86 -5.88
CA GLU A 86 -2.56 -6.39 -6.64
C GLU A 86 -3.86 -6.78 -5.91
N PRO A 87 -4.45 -5.84 -5.13
CA PRO A 87 -5.72 -6.10 -4.44
C PRO A 87 -6.83 -6.43 -5.43
N ARG A 88 -7.67 -7.38 -5.06
CA ARG A 88 -8.86 -7.80 -5.82
C ARG A 88 -10.13 -7.50 -5.06
N HIS A 89 -10.14 -7.83 -3.77
CA HIS A 89 -11.31 -7.59 -2.92
C HIS A 89 -10.91 -7.27 -1.48
N ALA A 90 -11.68 -6.39 -0.85
CA ALA A 90 -11.77 -6.29 0.61
C ALA A 90 -13.07 -6.97 1.06
N ILE A 91 -12.96 -7.96 1.94
CA ILE A 91 -14.08 -8.70 2.50
C ILE A 91 -14.33 -8.16 3.90
N LEU A 92 -15.50 -7.54 4.09
CA LEU A 92 -15.95 -6.95 5.34
C LEU A 92 -17.30 -7.57 5.73
N GLY A 93 -17.27 -8.52 6.64
CA GLY A 93 -18.42 -9.34 7.01
C GLY A 93 -18.96 -10.11 5.80
N ALA A 94 -20.21 -9.83 5.42
CA ALA A 94 -20.87 -10.45 4.27
C ALA A 94 -20.64 -9.71 2.94
N GLN A 95 -19.87 -8.62 2.94
CA GLN A 95 -19.66 -7.79 1.76
C GLN A 95 -18.27 -8.05 1.15
N ALA A 96 -18.24 -8.29 -0.16
CA ALA A 96 -17.02 -8.28 -0.95
C ALA A 96 -16.97 -6.99 -1.78
N VAL A 97 -16.06 -6.09 -1.43
CA VAL A 97 -15.85 -4.82 -2.13
C VAL A 97 -14.72 -5.03 -3.13
N ALA A 98 -14.98 -4.79 -4.41
CA ALA A 98 -13.95 -4.84 -5.44
C ALA A 98 -12.86 -3.82 -5.13
N ALA A 99 -11.60 -4.26 -5.19
CA ALA A 99 -10.43 -3.44 -4.94
C ALA A 99 -9.48 -3.52 -6.13
N HIS A 100 -8.68 -2.48 -6.31
CA HIS A 100 -7.62 -2.37 -7.30
C HIS A 100 -6.61 -1.35 -6.79
N ARG A 101 -5.40 -1.36 -7.35
CA ARG A 101 -4.42 -0.31 -7.07
C ARG A 101 -4.86 1.06 -7.60
N HIS A 102 -4.49 2.11 -6.89
CA HIS A 102 -4.48 3.46 -7.43
C HIS A 102 -3.37 3.56 -8.49
N VAL A 103 -3.73 4.04 -9.67
CA VAL A 103 -2.79 4.30 -10.77
C VAL A 103 -2.92 5.79 -11.09
N PRO A 104 -1.89 6.61 -10.79
CA PRO A 104 -1.92 8.03 -11.12
C PRO A 104 -2.08 8.23 -12.63
N ALA A 105 -2.73 9.32 -13.03
CA ALA A 105 -2.83 9.64 -14.45
C ALA A 105 -1.45 9.93 -15.04
N GLU A 106 -1.21 9.53 -16.29
CA GLU A 106 0.04 9.81 -16.99
C GLU A 106 0.31 11.34 -16.99
N GLY A 107 1.41 11.76 -16.36
CA GLY A 107 1.85 13.16 -16.34
C GLY A 107 1.58 13.95 -15.05
N GLU A 108 0.96 13.37 -14.02
CA GLU A 108 0.70 14.05 -12.73
C GLU A 108 1.90 14.04 -11.76
N GLY A 109 3.12 13.89 -12.27
CA GLY A 109 4.36 14.08 -11.51
C GLY A 109 4.68 15.56 -11.24
N GLY A 110 3.67 16.37 -10.93
CA GLY A 110 3.79 17.81 -10.74
C GLY A 110 4.51 18.19 -9.45
N THR A 111 5.43 19.15 -9.56
CA THR A 111 6.21 19.71 -8.45
C THR A 111 5.29 20.45 -7.47
N HIS A 112 4.76 19.78 -6.45
CA HIS A 112 3.90 20.43 -5.47
C HIS A 112 4.74 21.16 -4.42
N ALA A 113 5.00 22.46 -4.63
CA ALA A 113 5.69 23.30 -3.67
C ALA A 113 4.92 23.42 -2.34
N CYS A 114 5.56 23.16 -1.21
CA CYS A 114 4.94 23.34 0.11
C CYS A 114 4.76 24.82 0.45
N PRO A 115 3.52 25.31 0.64
CA PRO A 115 3.29 26.74 0.86
C PRO A 115 3.84 27.24 2.21
N HIS A 116 4.22 26.34 3.12
CA HIS A 116 4.72 26.69 4.44
C HIS A 116 6.26 26.64 4.56
N CYS A 117 6.96 25.84 3.74
CA CYS A 117 8.41 25.69 3.85
C CYS A 117 9.16 25.85 2.53
N GLY A 118 8.46 26.09 1.41
CA GLY A 118 9.09 26.29 0.10
C GLY A 118 9.72 25.03 -0.52
N TRP A 119 9.56 23.86 0.12
CA TRP A 119 10.06 22.58 -0.41
C TRP A 119 9.39 22.27 -1.75
N LYS A 120 10.19 22.02 -2.79
CA LYS A 120 9.75 21.56 -4.11
C LYS A 120 10.23 20.12 -4.28
N SER A 121 9.30 19.17 -4.46
CA SER A 121 9.57 17.78 -4.87
C SER A 121 9.44 17.67 -6.38
#